data_AF-A0A8J8PK30-F1
#
_entry.id   AF-A0A8J8PK30-F1
#
_cell.length_a   1.000
_cell.length_b   1.000
_cell.length_c   1.000
_cell.angle_alpha   90.00
_cell.angle_beta   90.00
_cell.angle_gamma   90.00
#
_symmetry.space_group_name_H-M   'P 1'
#
loop_
_entity.id
_entity.type
_entity.pdbx_description
1 polymer ?
#
loop_
_entity_poly.entity_id
_entity_poly.type
_entity_poly.pdbx_seq_one_letter_code
_entity_poly.pdbx_strand_id
1 'polypeptide(L)'
;MSDSQELRRKLIEAKKLILDGFVEQGIDLLSKTITSENIKESNWVICNIIDAAECKAVVSVLDSLGKIFNISVCANVKRIPYCYAILKKTSENVDLALEAIISSGKKDQLDKLQYVSSIVEKYSGIPMPPNYPITGDYAFVHKAGVHVAGVLSDPKTYEFMPPETFGRSRDYTIDKYTGKHALRDKYDKLGVKLSEIELDQILAKIKSNPTIRFYRDVDLLELAEEVTGRVLKPRPPEHIEAMISVKCDSNVYTTAVTRRISVIHGVKEVMEISGDYDIIVKVEARDSNELNQIIESIRAVKGVRSTLTSLVLKKM
;
A
#
# COMPACT_ATOMS: atom_id res chain seq x y z
N MET A 1 -14.85 -31.20 -44.06
CA MET A 1 -14.75 -30.56 -42.73
C MET A 1 -15.24 -29.14 -42.89
N SER A 2 -16.02 -28.58 -41.96
CA SER A 2 -16.40 -27.16 -42.09
C SER A 2 -15.19 -26.28 -41.79
N ASP A 3 -15.09 -25.10 -42.42
CA ASP A 3 -13.95 -24.18 -42.26
C ASP A 3 -13.69 -23.82 -40.77
N SER A 4 -14.74 -23.78 -39.95
CA SER A 4 -14.65 -23.55 -38.50
C SER A 4 -13.98 -24.71 -37.73
N GLN A 5 -14.14 -25.96 -38.18
CA GLN A 5 -13.46 -27.11 -37.56
C GLN A 5 -11.95 -27.11 -37.84
N GLU A 6 -11.56 -26.72 -39.06
CA GLU A 6 -10.14 -26.64 -39.42
C GLU A 6 -9.43 -25.50 -38.67
N LEU A 7 -10.09 -24.33 -38.56
CA LEU A 7 -9.62 -23.20 -37.77
C LEU A 7 -9.35 -23.61 -36.31
N ARG A 8 -10.33 -24.25 -35.65
CA ARG A 8 -10.17 -24.72 -34.26
C ARG A 8 -9.01 -25.69 -34.10
N ARG A 9 -8.82 -26.61 -35.05
CA ARG A 9 -7.71 -27.58 -35.00
C ARG A 9 -6.36 -26.88 -35.02
N LYS A 10 -6.15 -25.94 -35.95
CA LYS A 10 -4.90 -25.18 -36.08
C LYS A 10 -4.61 -24.33 -34.84
N LEU A 11 -5.63 -23.70 -34.26
CA LEU A 11 -5.47 -22.91 -33.04
C LEU A 11 -5.12 -23.78 -31.82
N ILE A 12 -5.74 -24.96 -31.67
CA ILE A 12 -5.42 -25.90 -30.59
C ILE A 12 -3.99 -26.44 -30.74
N GLU A 13 -3.57 -26.75 -31.96
CA GLU A 13 -2.21 -27.17 -32.27
C GLU A 13 -1.20 -26.09 -31.91
N ALA A 14 -1.45 -24.84 -32.31
CA ALA A 14 -0.59 -23.71 -31.97
C ALA A 14 -0.47 -23.48 -30.45
N LYS A 15 -1.59 -23.58 -29.72
CA LYS A 15 -1.59 -23.54 -28.25
C LYS A 15 -0.71 -24.65 -27.67
N LYS A 16 -0.85 -25.88 -28.17
CA LYS A 16 -0.07 -27.02 -27.67
C LYS A 16 1.42 -26.80 -27.87
N LEU A 17 1.84 -26.35 -29.05
CA LEU A 17 3.24 -26.01 -29.34
C LEU A 17 3.79 -24.99 -28.34
N ILE A 18 3.03 -23.92 -28.04
CA ILE A 18 3.45 -22.88 -27.10
C ILE A 18 3.59 -23.43 -25.68
N LEU A 19 2.65 -24.26 -25.23
CA LEU A 19 2.69 -24.86 -23.89
C LEU A 19 3.79 -25.90 -23.73
N ASP A 20 4.13 -26.62 -24.81
CA ASP A 20 5.21 -27.61 -24.83
C ASP A 20 6.61 -26.96 -25.02
N GLY A 21 6.69 -25.62 -25.09
CA GLY A 21 7.94 -24.85 -25.17
C GLY A 21 8.39 -24.49 -26.59
N PHE A 22 7.69 -24.93 -27.63
CA PHE A 22 7.95 -24.60 -29.04
C PHE A 22 7.31 -23.26 -29.43
N VAL A 23 7.68 -22.19 -28.71
CA VAL A 23 7.02 -20.87 -28.78
C VAL A 23 7.05 -20.27 -30.19
N GLU A 24 8.20 -20.27 -30.87
CA GLU A 24 8.32 -19.66 -32.20
C GLU A 24 7.45 -20.36 -33.26
N GLN A 25 7.41 -21.70 -33.23
CA GLN A 25 6.60 -22.50 -34.15
C GLN A 25 5.10 -22.27 -33.90
N GLY A 26 4.71 -22.19 -32.62
CA GLY A 26 3.34 -21.86 -32.26
C GLY A 26 2.93 -20.44 -32.66
N ILE A 27 3.82 -19.45 -32.51
CA ILE A 27 3.57 -18.07 -32.95
C ILE A 27 3.42 -18.00 -34.47
N ASP A 28 4.30 -18.63 -35.24
CA ASP A 28 4.20 -18.68 -36.70
C ASP A 28 2.84 -19.27 -37.13
N LEU A 29 2.43 -20.39 -36.50
CA LEU A 29 1.13 -20.99 -36.76
C LEU A 29 -0.04 -20.08 -36.37
N LEU A 30 0.04 -19.37 -35.24
CA LEU A 30 -0.97 -18.37 -34.84
C LEU A 30 -1.06 -17.23 -35.85
N SER A 31 0.07 -16.64 -36.25
CA SER A 31 0.10 -15.51 -37.19
C SER A 31 -0.46 -15.85 -38.57
N LYS A 32 -0.31 -17.12 -39.01
CA LYS A 32 -0.87 -17.61 -40.27
C LYS A 32 -2.36 -17.97 -40.17
N THR A 33 -2.83 -18.26 -38.96
CA THR A 33 -4.19 -18.76 -38.72
C THR A 33 -5.15 -17.65 -38.30
N ILE A 34 -4.68 -16.68 -37.52
CA ILE A 34 -5.50 -15.59 -36.99
C ILE A 34 -5.55 -14.44 -38.00
N THR A 35 -6.76 -14.03 -38.35
CA THR A 35 -7.04 -12.87 -39.20
C THR A 35 -8.04 -11.94 -38.50
N SER A 36 -8.20 -10.72 -39.00
CA SER A 36 -9.20 -9.77 -38.51
C SER A 36 -10.63 -10.31 -38.58
N GLU A 37 -10.92 -11.20 -39.54
CA GLU A 37 -12.24 -11.79 -39.76
C GLU A 37 -12.58 -12.88 -38.74
N ASN A 38 -11.58 -13.63 -38.26
CA ASN A 38 -11.78 -14.78 -37.36
C ASN A 38 -11.33 -14.54 -35.91
N ILE A 39 -10.94 -13.30 -35.58
CA ILE A 39 -10.35 -12.98 -34.28
C ILE A 39 -11.28 -13.27 -33.09
N LYS A 40 -12.59 -13.00 -33.24
CA LYS A 40 -13.58 -13.25 -32.19
C LYS A 40 -13.62 -14.72 -31.79
N GLU A 41 -13.49 -15.62 -32.76
CA GLU A 41 -13.48 -17.07 -32.54
C GLU A 41 -12.11 -17.58 -32.04
N SER A 42 -11.04 -16.82 -32.29
CA SER A 42 -9.67 -17.17 -31.90
C SER A 42 -9.29 -16.68 -30.50
N ASN A 43 -10.00 -15.68 -29.96
CA ASN A 43 -9.68 -15.02 -28.69
C ASN A 43 -9.53 -15.98 -27.49
N TRP A 44 -10.39 -17.00 -27.39
CA TRP A 44 -10.35 -17.93 -26.26
C TRP A 44 -9.02 -18.71 -26.20
N VAL A 45 -8.41 -19.02 -27.34
CA VAL A 45 -7.12 -19.74 -27.40
C VAL A 45 -5.99 -18.86 -26.88
N ILE A 46 -5.98 -17.59 -27.26
CA ILE A 46 -4.99 -16.64 -26.78
C ILE A 46 -5.15 -16.41 -25.28
N CYS A 47 -6.38 -16.24 -24.77
CA CYS A 47 -6.61 -16.14 -23.32
C CYS A 47 -6.13 -17.40 -22.58
N ASN A 48 -6.33 -18.59 -23.15
CA ASN A 48 -5.82 -19.84 -22.58
C ASN A 48 -4.28 -19.89 -22.53
N ILE A 49 -3.60 -19.37 -23.55
CA ILE A 49 -2.14 -19.25 -23.56
C ILE A 49 -1.70 -18.28 -22.47
N ILE A 50 -2.37 -17.12 -22.37
CA ILE A 50 -2.14 -16.14 -21.30
C ILE A 50 -2.34 -16.75 -19.93
N ASP A 51 -3.22 -17.73 -19.76
CA ASP A 51 -3.51 -18.40 -18.47
C ASP A 51 -2.54 -19.52 -18.10
N ALA A 52 -1.99 -20.24 -19.08
CA ALA A 52 -1.23 -21.47 -18.82
C ALA A 52 0.27 -21.38 -19.18
N ALA A 53 0.66 -20.56 -20.16
CA ALA A 53 2.04 -20.54 -20.65
C ALA A 53 3.00 -19.81 -19.69
N GLU A 54 4.31 -20.04 -19.81
CA GLU A 54 5.32 -19.28 -19.08
C GLU A 54 5.36 -17.81 -19.52
N CYS A 55 5.79 -16.90 -18.64
CA CYS A 55 5.79 -15.47 -18.92
C CYS A 55 6.60 -15.07 -20.17
N LYS A 56 7.70 -15.76 -20.47
CA LYS A 56 8.47 -15.54 -21.70
C LYS A 56 7.62 -15.82 -22.95
N ALA A 57 6.87 -16.91 -22.95
CA ALA A 57 5.99 -17.29 -24.05
C ALA A 57 4.79 -16.33 -24.18
N VAL A 58 4.18 -15.94 -23.05
CA VAL A 58 3.07 -14.98 -23.03
C VAL A 58 3.48 -13.66 -23.67
N VAL A 59 4.63 -13.11 -23.27
CA VAL A 59 5.13 -11.84 -23.82
C VAL A 59 5.46 -11.96 -25.30
N SER A 60 6.13 -13.04 -25.73
CA SER A 60 6.42 -13.26 -27.16
C SER A 60 5.15 -13.35 -28.01
N VAL A 61 4.13 -14.06 -27.56
CA VAL A 61 2.86 -14.20 -28.30
C VAL A 61 2.14 -12.84 -28.41
N LEU A 62 2.06 -12.08 -27.31
CA LEU A 62 1.40 -10.78 -27.30
C LEU A 62 2.13 -9.73 -28.14
N ASP A 63 3.46 -9.71 -28.09
CA ASP A 63 4.28 -8.81 -28.91
C ASP A 63 4.15 -9.16 -30.41
N SER A 64 4.01 -10.44 -30.76
CA SER A 64 3.84 -10.87 -32.16
C SER A 64 2.44 -10.63 -32.73
N LEU A 65 1.39 -10.77 -31.92
CA LEU A 65 0.01 -10.55 -32.39
C LEU A 65 -0.37 -9.06 -32.42
N GLY A 66 0.23 -8.25 -31.55
CA GLY A 66 -0.04 -6.82 -31.45
C GLY A 66 -1.53 -6.50 -31.25
N LYS A 67 -2.00 -5.42 -31.90
CA LYS A 67 -3.36 -4.87 -31.72
C LYS A 67 -4.49 -5.70 -32.34
N ILE A 68 -4.16 -6.77 -33.07
CA ILE A 68 -5.18 -7.66 -33.66
C ILE A 68 -5.97 -8.32 -32.53
N PHE A 69 -5.33 -8.60 -31.40
CA PHE A 69 -5.94 -9.29 -30.28
C PHE A 69 -6.61 -8.33 -29.29
N ASN A 70 -7.88 -8.61 -28.93
CA ASN A 70 -8.56 -7.86 -27.89
C ASN A 70 -8.29 -8.47 -26.50
N ILE A 71 -7.31 -7.91 -25.79
CA ILE A 71 -6.90 -8.34 -24.45
C ILE A 71 -8.03 -8.26 -23.42
N SER A 72 -8.99 -7.33 -23.57
CA SER A 72 -10.03 -7.07 -22.58
C SER A 72 -11.02 -8.23 -22.39
N VAL A 73 -11.07 -9.18 -23.32
CA VAL A 73 -11.98 -10.35 -23.25
C VAL A 73 -11.44 -11.47 -22.36
N CYS A 74 -10.17 -11.41 -21.94
CA CYS A 74 -9.59 -12.46 -21.11
C CYS A 74 -9.97 -12.31 -19.64
N ALA A 75 -10.20 -13.42 -18.94
CA ALA A 75 -10.53 -13.40 -17.52
C ALA A 75 -9.35 -12.95 -16.62
N ASN A 76 -8.13 -13.28 -17.04
CA ASN A 76 -6.89 -13.11 -16.27
C ASN A 76 -5.96 -12.05 -16.85
N VAL A 77 -6.53 -10.91 -17.25
CA VAL A 77 -5.77 -9.78 -17.81
C VAL A 77 -4.59 -9.36 -16.91
N LYS A 78 -4.70 -9.52 -15.59
CA LYS A 78 -3.64 -9.24 -14.60
C LYS A 78 -2.33 -10.02 -14.82
N ARG A 79 -2.36 -11.15 -15.53
CA ARG A 79 -1.16 -11.96 -15.80
C ARG A 79 -0.23 -11.26 -16.79
N ILE A 80 -0.77 -10.37 -17.63
CA ILE A 80 -0.03 -9.60 -18.62
C ILE A 80 0.94 -8.62 -17.95
N PRO A 81 0.50 -7.63 -17.15
CA PRO A 81 1.43 -6.70 -16.49
C PRO A 81 2.43 -7.45 -15.60
N TYR A 82 2.01 -8.54 -14.94
CA TYR A 82 2.89 -9.40 -14.15
C TYR A 82 4.04 -10.00 -14.99
N CYS A 83 3.74 -10.59 -16.15
CA CYS A 83 4.75 -11.21 -16.99
C CYS A 83 5.70 -10.18 -17.64
N TYR A 84 5.19 -9.03 -18.07
CA TYR A 84 6.03 -7.95 -18.59
C TYR A 84 6.94 -7.37 -17.49
N ALA A 85 6.45 -7.23 -16.26
CA ALA A 85 7.24 -6.78 -15.11
C ALA A 85 8.38 -7.75 -14.75
N ILE A 86 8.11 -9.06 -14.70
CA ILE A 86 9.14 -10.09 -14.45
C ILE A 86 10.27 -10.01 -15.48
N LEU A 87 9.92 -9.81 -16.75
CA LEU A 87 10.88 -9.72 -17.84
C LEU A 87 11.49 -8.32 -18.00
N LYS A 88 11.10 -7.35 -17.16
CA LYS A 88 11.53 -5.94 -17.22
C LYS A 88 11.33 -5.32 -18.61
N LYS A 89 10.21 -5.64 -19.26
CA LYS A 89 9.82 -5.11 -20.58
C LYS A 89 8.62 -4.19 -20.45
N THR A 90 8.59 -3.15 -21.27
CA THR A 90 7.43 -2.27 -21.45
C THR A 90 6.78 -2.54 -22.81
N SER A 91 5.45 -2.45 -22.89
CA SER A 91 4.68 -2.68 -24.12
C SER A 91 3.31 -2.03 -24.00
N GLU A 92 2.74 -1.56 -25.13
CA GLU A 92 1.37 -1.04 -25.20
C GLU A 92 0.33 -2.07 -24.72
N ASN A 93 0.64 -3.37 -24.81
CA ASN A 93 -0.18 -4.44 -24.26
C ASN A 93 -0.37 -4.34 -22.74
N VAL A 94 0.59 -3.73 -22.02
CA VAL A 94 0.49 -3.47 -20.58
C VAL A 94 -0.54 -2.39 -20.30
N ASP A 95 -0.48 -1.29 -21.06
CA ASP A 95 -1.42 -0.18 -20.92
C ASP A 95 -2.85 -0.63 -21.23
N LEU A 96 -3.04 -1.37 -22.33
CA LEU A 96 -4.34 -1.96 -22.70
C LEU A 96 -4.85 -2.95 -21.64
N ALA A 97 -3.96 -3.75 -21.05
CA ALA A 97 -4.32 -4.67 -19.97
C ALA A 97 -4.76 -3.91 -18.71
N LEU A 98 -4.06 -2.83 -18.35
CA LEU A 98 -4.43 -1.99 -17.21
C LEU A 98 -5.77 -1.27 -17.44
N GLU A 99 -5.98 -0.71 -18.63
CA GLU A 99 -7.26 -0.11 -19.02
C GLU A 99 -8.41 -1.13 -19.01
N ALA A 100 -8.17 -2.34 -19.48
CA ALA A 100 -9.14 -3.44 -19.43
C ALA A 100 -9.46 -3.84 -17.97
N ILE A 101 -8.47 -3.88 -17.08
CA ILE A 101 -8.68 -4.15 -15.65
C ILE A 101 -9.52 -3.05 -15.00
N ILE A 102 -9.21 -1.79 -15.31
CA ILE A 102 -9.93 -0.61 -14.80
C ILE A 102 -11.37 -0.59 -15.31
N SER A 103 -11.59 -0.83 -16.61
CA SER A 103 -12.90 -0.80 -17.27
C SER A 103 -13.79 -2.00 -16.96
N SER A 104 -13.20 -3.20 -16.79
CA SER A 104 -13.94 -4.40 -16.35
C SER A 104 -14.40 -4.35 -14.89
N GLY A 105 -14.10 -3.26 -14.18
CA GLY A 105 -14.62 -3.02 -12.85
C GLY A 105 -14.05 -3.96 -11.79
N LYS A 106 -12.88 -4.57 -12.02
CA LYS A 106 -12.08 -5.19 -10.95
C LYS A 106 -11.46 -4.09 -10.08
N LYS A 107 -12.35 -3.32 -9.46
CA LYS A 107 -12.08 -2.33 -8.40
C LYS A 107 -11.75 -3.00 -7.07
N ASP A 108 -11.79 -4.34 -7.01
CA ASP A 108 -11.86 -5.13 -5.79
C ASP A 108 -10.61 -5.02 -4.90
N GLN A 109 -9.57 -4.27 -5.29
CA GLN A 109 -8.31 -4.16 -4.55
C GLN A 109 -7.62 -2.80 -4.69
N LEU A 110 -8.32 -1.74 -5.16
CA LEU A 110 -7.71 -0.41 -5.29
C LEU A 110 -7.26 0.16 -3.92
N ASP A 111 -7.94 -0.25 -2.85
CA ASP A 111 -7.59 0.00 -1.46
C ASP A 111 -6.21 -0.55 -1.06
N LYS A 112 -5.66 -1.50 -1.83
CA LYS A 112 -4.35 -2.11 -1.57
C LYS A 112 -3.20 -1.39 -2.26
N LEU A 113 -3.45 -0.39 -3.10
CA LEU A 113 -2.39 0.31 -3.84
C LEU A 113 -1.36 0.96 -2.90
N GLN A 114 -1.81 1.59 -1.81
CA GLN A 114 -0.91 2.16 -0.81
C GLN A 114 -0.03 1.09 -0.16
N TYR A 115 -0.61 -0.05 0.18
CA TYR A 115 0.11 -1.17 0.79
C TYR A 115 1.19 -1.72 -0.16
N VAL A 116 0.84 -1.97 -1.42
CA VAL A 116 1.79 -2.45 -2.44
C VAL A 116 2.91 -1.42 -2.67
N SER A 117 2.56 -0.13 -2.77
CA SER A 117 3.52 0.97 -2.88
C SER A 117 4.53 0.97 -1.72
N SER A 118 4.03 0.84 -0.48
CA SER A 118 4.88 0.79 0.73
C SER A 118 5.82 -0.41 0.76
N ILE A 119 5.38 -1.56 0.22
CA ILE A 119 6.23 -2.75 0.05
C ILE A 119 7.35 -2.45 -0.94
N VAL A 120 7.02 -1.89 -2.11
CA VAL A 120 8.01 -1.59 -3.14
C VAL A 120 9.02 -0.57 -2.64
N GLU A 121 8.59 0.52 -1.99
CA GLU A 121 9.47 1.50 -1.35
C GLU A 121 10.43 0.81 -0.35
N LYS A 122 9.90 -0.03 0.53
CA LYS A 122 10.68 -0.76 1.54
C LYS A 122 11.75 -1.68 0.93
N TYR A 123 11.41 -2.46 -0.09
CA TYR A 123 12.34 -3.43 -0.68
C TYR A 123 13.28 -2.83 -1.72
N SER A 124 12.87 -1.77 -2.41
CA SER A 124 13.72 -1.05 -3.37
C SER A 124 14.69 -0.09 -2.70
N GLY A 125 14.36 0.41 -1.50
CA GLY A 125 15.10 1.48 -0.83
C GLY A 125 14.93 2.85 -1.50
N ILE A 126 14.04 2.96 -2.49
CA ILE A 126 13.75 4.20 -3.21
C ILE A 126 12.52 4.84 -2.57
N PRO A 127 12.63 6.05 -1.97
CA PRO A 127 11.50 6.70 -1.34
C PRO A 127 10.44 7.11 -2.36
N MET A 128 9.17 6.97 -2.00
CA MET A 128 8.05 7.40 -2.83
C MET A 128 7.96 8.94 -2.85
N PRO A 129 7.92 9.59 -4.03
CA PRO A 129 7.70 11.03 -4.09
C PRO A 129 6.35 11.39 -3.45
N PRO A 130 6.28 12.43 -2.59
CA PRO A 130 5.06 12.75 -1.86
C PRO A 130 3.94 13.25 -2.78
N ASN A 131 4.28 13.74 -3.97
CA ASN A 131 3.33 14.17 -5.00
C ASN A 131 2.99 13.07 -6.03
N TYR A 132 3.44 11.83 -5.82
CA TYR A 132 3.16 10.74 -6.75
C TYR A 132 1.65 10.44 -6.80
N PRO A 133 1.05 10.20 -7.99
CA PRO A 133 -0.39 9.99 -8.10
C PRO A 133 -0.89 8.83 -7.21
N ILE A 134 -2.01 9.05 -6.52
CA ILE A 134 -2.73 8.11 -5.63
C ILE A 134 -1.94 7.76 -4.35
N THR A 135 -0.68 7.36 -4.49
CA THR A 135 0.12 6.73 -3.42
C THR A 135 1.06 7.68 -2.70
N GLY A 136 1.35 8.85 -3.28
CA GLY A 136 2.11 9.90 -2.60
C GLY A 136 1.30 10.54 -1.47
N ASP A 137 1.99 10.97 -0.41
CA ASP A 137 1.41 11.57 0.79
C ASP A 137 0.42 12.72 0.46
N TYR A 138 0.76 13.55 -0.54
CA TYR A 138 0.00 14.73 -0.95
C TYR A 138 -1.06 14.46 -2.03
N ALA A 139 -1.24 13.20 -2.48
CA ALA A 139 -2.15 12.87 -3.59
C ALA A 139 -3.62 13.29 -3.35
N PHE A 140 -4.07 13.30 -2.10
CA PHE A 140 -5.43 13.68 -1.69
C PHE A 140 -5.43 14.80 -0.64
N VAL A 141 -4.40 15.65 -0.67
CA VAL A 141 -4.24 16.78 0.25
C VAL A 141 -4.57 18.08 -0.49
N HIS A 142 -5.55 18.82 0.02
CA HIS A 142 -5.96 20.10 -0.55
C HIS A 142 -5.33 21.27 0.19
N LYS A 143 -4.87 22.28 -0.54
CA LYS A 143 -4.38 23.51 0.08
C LYS A 143 -5.55 24.35 0.60
N ALA A 144 -5.40 24.92 1.80
CA ALA A 144 -6.42 25.75 2.44
C ALA A 144 -6.98 26.87 1.53
N GLY A 145 -8.25 27.21 1.76
CA GLY A 145 -8.96 28.27 1.04
C GLY A 145 -10.12 27.73 0.22
N VAL A 146 -10.36 28.33 -0.95
CA VAL A 146 -11.52 28.03 -1.80
C VAL A 146 -11.55 26.57 -2.30
N HIS A 147 -10.40 25.93 -2.44
CA HIS A 147 -10.34 24.50 -2.82
C HIS A 147 -10.93 23.62 -1.72
N VAL A 148 -10.56 23.84 -0.45
CA VAL A 148 -11.14 23.10 0.68
C VAL A 148 -12.63 23.38 0.80
N ALA A 149 -13.07 24.63 0.62
CA ALA A 149 -14.50 24.95 0.64
C ALA A 149 -15.28 24.20 -0.47
N GLY A 150 -14.72 24.13 -1.68
CA GLY A 150 -15.30 23.37 -2.78
C GLY A 150 -15.36 21.87 -2.49
N VAL A 151 -14.27 21.28 -2.00
CA VAL A 151 -14.22 19.85 -1.66
C VAL A 151 -15.16 19.48 -0.50
N LEU A 152 -15.28 20.35 0.51
CA LEU A 152 -16.21 20.14 1.62
C LEU A 152 -17.68 20.25 1.18
N SER A 153 -17.98 21.04 0.15
CA SER A 153 -19.33 21.19 -0.39
C SER A 153 -19.69 20.07 -1.37
N ASP A 154 -18.85 19.81 -2.36
CA ASP A 154 -18.94 18.69 -3.29
C ASP A 154 -17.53 18.19 -3.63
N PRO A 155 -17.12 17.03 -3.09
CA PRO A 155 -15.80 16.45 -3.35
C PRO A 155 -15.46 16.35 -4.85
N LYS A 156 -16.46 16.11 -5.72
CA LYS A 156 -16.26 15.98 -7.17
C LYS A 156 -15.73 17.23 -7.85
N THR A 157 -15.80 18.38 -7.18
CA THR A 157 -15.28 19.66 -7.69
C THR A 157 -13.77 19.60 -7.93
N TYR A 158 -13.02 18.93 -7.05
CA TYR A 158 -11.56 18.84 -7.15
C TYR A 158 -11.03 17.41 -7.01
N GLU A 159 -11.88 16.44 -6.70
CA GLU A 159 -11.49 15.03 -6.60
C GLU A 159 -12.16 14.23 -7.71
N PHE A 160 -11.35 13.78 -8.66
CA PHE A 160 -11.82 12.89 -9.73
C PHE A 160 -12.38 11.57 -9.18
N MET A 161 -11.77 11.04 -8.11
CA MET A 161 -12.22 9.86 -7.40
C MET A 161 -12.10 10.05 -5.88
N PRO A 162 -13.03 9.50 -5.07
CA PRO A 162 -12.94 9.56 -3.62
C PRO A 162 -11.67 8.85 -3.12
N PRO A 163 -10.88 9.45 -2.21
CA PRO A 163 -9.67 8.83 -1.65
C PRO A 163 -9.94 7.48 -0.99
N GLU A 164 -11.15 7.29 -0.44
CA GLU A 164 -11.57 6.06 0.23
C GLU A 164 -11.57 4.86 -0.72
N THR A 165 -11.74 5.09 -2.03
CA THR A 165 -11.61 4.08 -3.09
C THR A 165 -10.20 3.44 -3.11
N PHE A 166 -9.20 4.20 -2.65
CA PHE A 166 -7.79 3.81 -2.62
C PHE A 166 -7.29 3.46 -1.22
N GLY A 167 -8.19 3.31 -0.24
CA GLY A 167 -7.79 3.10 1.15
C GLY A 167 -7.06 4.32 1.73
N ARG A 168 -7.29 5.50 1.15
CA ARG A 168 -6.70 6.78 1.56
C ARG A 168 -7.78 7.63 2.21
N SER A 169 -7.35 8.66 2.93
CA SER A 169 -8.24 9.67 3.49
C SER A 169 -7.94 11.03 2.90
N ARG A 170 -8.97 11.86 2.78
CA ARG A 170 -8.84 13.28 2.45
C ARG A 170 -8.20 14.03 3.62
N ASP A 171 -7.21 14.85 3.31
CA ASP A 171 -6.67 15.82 4.26
C ASP A 171 -6.49 17.18 3.59
N TYR A 172 -6.16 18.20 4.38
CA TYR A 172 -5.88 19.53 3.85
C TYR A 172 -4.91 20.27 4.76
N THR A 173 -4.09 21.10 4.14
CA THR A 173 -3.10 21.90 4.88
C THR A 173 -3.81 23.04 5.61
N ILE A 174 -3.36 23.33 6.83
CA ILE A 174 -3.83 24.50 7.58
C ILE A 174 -2.85 25.64 7.39
N ASP A 175 -3.33 26.79 6.92
CA ASP A 175 -2.56 28.02 6.73
C ASP A 175 -3.43 29.27 6.98
N LYS A 176 -2.89 30.46 6.73
CA LYS A 176 -3.60 31.74 6.93
C LYS A 176 -4.88 31.91 6.10
N TYR A 177 -5.08 31.13 5.04
CA TYR A 177 -6.27 31.12 4.20
C TYR A 177 -7.31 30.08 4.65
N THR A 178 -7.01 29.29 5.68
CA THR A 178 -7.96 28.33 6.25
C THR A 178 -9.21 29.04 6.75
N GLY A 179 -10.37 28.47 6.43
CA GLY A 179 -11.66 28.86 6.99
C GLY A 179 -12.03 28.02 8.22
N LYS A 180 -12.97 28.52 9.02
CA LYS A 180 -13.40 27.87 10.27
C LYS A 180 -13.89 26.43 10.10
N HIS A 181 -14.60 26.14 9.00
CA HIS A 181 -15.10 24.80 8.71
C HIS A 181 -13.98 23.78 8.51
N ALA A 182 -12.97 24.13 7.71
CA ALA A 182 -11.78 23.31 7.52
C ALA A 182 -11.01 23.14 8.84
N LEU A 183 -10.85 24.21 9.61
CA LEU A 183 -10.17 24.14 10.90
C LEU A 183 -10.88 23.17 11.87
N ARG A 184 -12.21 23.18 11.92
CA ARG A 184 -13.01 22.27 12.74
C ARG A 184 -12.84 20.81 12.32
N ASP A 185 -13.00 20.51 11.03
CA ASP A 185 -12.84 19.13 10.55
C ASP A 185 -11.40 18.60 10.80
N LYS A 186 -10.38 19.46 10.77
CA LYS A 186 -9.01 19.06 11.10
C LYS A 186 -8.87 18.70 12.59
N TYR A 187 -9.38 19.54 13.48
CA TYR A 187 -9.35 19.23 14.92
C TYR A 187 -10.21 18.01 15.26
N ASP A 188 -11.34 17.80 14.58
CA ASP A 188 -12.16 16.60 14.74
C ASP A 188 -11.39 15.33 14.36
N LYS A 189 -10.62 15.35 13.26
CA LYS A 189 -9.71 14.25 12.88
C LYS A 189 -8.58 14.03 13.89
N LEU A 190 -8.07 15.10 14.48
CA LEU A 190 -7.11 15.03 15.60
C LEU A 190 -7.75 14.57 16.92
N GLY A 191 -9.08 14.42 16.96
CA GLY A 191 -9.82 14.01 18.16
C GLY A 191 -9.99 15.11 19.20
N VAL A 192 -9.78 16.37 18.82
CA VAL A 192 -9.91 17.54 19.69
C VAL A 192 -11.24 18.23 19.40
N LYS A 193 -12.17 18.18 20.37
CA LYS A 193 -13.45 18.88 20.27
C LYS A 193 -13.32 20.29 20.81
N LEU A 194 -13.49 21.26 19.90
CA LEU A 194 -13.41 22.68 20.17
C LEU A 194 -14.78 23.34 19.99
N SER A 195 -15.10 24.28 20.88
CA SER A 195 -16.24 25.16 20.78
C SER A 195 -16.04 26.22 19.67
N GLU A 196 -17.12 26.89 19.27
CA GLU A 196 -17.06 27.97 18.28
C GLU A 196 -16.09 29.09 18.69
N ILE A 197 -16.04 29.41 19.98
CA ILE A 197 -15.21 30.48 20.53
C ILE A 197 -13.72 30.08 20.47
N GLU A 198 -13.40 28.86 20.89
CA GLU A 198 -12.03 28.33 20.85
C GLU A 198 -11.53 28.27 19.39
N LEU A 199 -12.37 27.82 18.45
CA LEU A 199 -12.04 27.82 17.02
C LEU A 199 -11.77 29.22 16.47
N ASP A 200 -12.55 30.24 16.85
CA ASP A 200 -12.32 31.61 16.41
C ASP A 200 -11.00 32.19 16.94
N GLN A 201 -10.67 31.89 18.20
CA GLN A 201 -9.41 32.32 18.81
C GLN A 201 -8.20 31.67 18.12
N ILE A 202 -8.25 30.36 17.86
CA ILE A 202 -7.19 29.65 17.13
C ILE A 202 -7.08 30.19 15.70
N LEU A 203 -8.21 30.39 15.02
CA LEU A 203 -8.22 30.92 13.65
C LEU A 203 -7.60 32.32 13.59
N ALA A 204 -7.86 33.17 14.58
CA ALA A 204 -7.24 34.49 14.68
C ALA A 204 -5.71 34.40 14.85
N LYS A 205 -5.22 33.50 15.72
CA LYS A 205 -3.79 33.23 15.92
C LYS A 205 -3.11 32.71 14.66
N ILE A 206 -3.77 31.82 13.91
CA ILE A 206 -3.24 31.32 12.63
C ILE A 206 -3.10 32.48 11.63
N LYS A 207 -4.14 33.32 11.52
CA LYS A 207 -4.16 34.46 10.59
C LYS A 207 -3.18 35.58 10.96
N SER A 208 -2.86 35.76 12.23
CA SER A 208 -1.90 36.77 12.69
C SER A 208 -0.44 36.41 12.39
N ASN A 209 -0.14 35.17 11.98
CA ASN A 209 1.22 34.70 11.68
C ASN A 209 1.37 34.34 10.19
N PRO A 210 1.43 35.34 9.28
CA PRO A 210 1.36 35.12 7.84
C PRO A 210 2.64 34.51 7.22
N THR A 211 3.71 34.37 8.01
CA THR A 211 5.00 33.78 7.63
C THR A 211 4.99 32.25 7.67
N ILE A 212 4.11 31.65 8.49
CA ILE A 212 3.97 30.20 8.59
C ILE A 212 3.24 29.70 7.34
N ARG A 213 3.91 28.81 6.58
CA ARG A 213 3.39 28.28 5.31
C ARG A 213 2.31 27.23 5.51
N PHE A 214 2.47 26.38 6.52
CA PHE A 214 1.48 25.41 6.95
C PHE A 214 1.74 25.06 8.43
N TYR A 215 0.67 24.75 9.16
CA TYR A 215 0.74 24.20 10.51
C TYR A 215 0.72 22.68 10.44
N ARG A 216 1.65 22.02 11.14
CA ARG A 216 1.63 20.58 11.35
C ARG A 216 0.62 20.24 12.44
N ASP A 217 0.24 18.97 12.51
CA ASP A 217 -0.70 18.49 13.52
C ASP A 217 -0.22 18.81 14.95
N VAL A 218 1.08 18.70 15.22
CA VAL A 218 1.68 19.08 16.51
C VAL A 218 1.50 20.58 16.80
N ASP A 219 1.74 21.44 15.82
CA ASP A 219 1.60 22.89 15.98
C ASP A 219 0.12 23.27 16.26
N LEU A 220 -0.83 22.53 15.68
CA LEU A 220 -2.27 22.70 15.94
C LEU A 220 -2.65 22.23 17.34
N LEU A 221 -2.13 21.09 17.78
CA LEU A 221 -2.36 20.60 19.15
C LEU A 221 -1.85 21.61 20.18
N GLU A 222 -0.64 22.15 20.00
CA GLU A 222 -0.08 23.20 20.87
C GLU A 222 -0.97 24.46 20.91
N LEU A 223 -1.47 24.92 19.75
CA LEU A 223 -2.41 26.05 19.68
C LEU A 223 -3.72 25.76 20.42
N ALA A 224 -4.23 24.53 20.32
CA ALA A 224 -5.43 24.13 21.03
C ALA A 224 -5.20 24.06 22.54
N GLU A 225 -4.06 23.56 23.02
CA GLU A 225 -3.70 23.59 24.44
C GLU A 225 -3.63 25.03 24.96
N GLU A 226 -2.96 25.93 24.22
CA GLU A 226 -2.81 27.34 24.59
C GLU A 226 -4.18 28.03 24.71
N VAL A 227 -5.08 27.79 23.77
CA VAL A 227 -6.40 28.45 23.73
C VAL A 227 -7.39 27.85 24.73
N THR A 228 -7.40 26.52 24.86
CA THR A 228 -8.37 25.84 25.73
C THR A 228 -7.90 25.76 27.19
N GLY A 229 -6.60 25.95 27.45
CA GLY A 229 -5.98 25.70 28.76
C GLY A 229 -5.99 24.23 29.17
N ARG A 230 -6.35 23.31 28.27
CA ARG A 230 -6.40 21.87 28.52
C ARG A 230 -5.05 21.27 28.14
N VAL A 231 -4.53 20.39 28.99
CA VAL A 231 -3.43 19.50 28.58
C VAL A 231 -4.03 18.40 27.73
N LEU A 232 -3.76 18.44 26.42
CA LEU A 232 -4.18 17.41 25.49
C LEU A 232 -3.23 16.22 25.68
N LYS A 233 -3.75 15.13 26.26
CA LYS A 233 -2.92 13.92 26.42
C LYS A 233 -2.44 13.47 25.05
N PRO A 234 -1.13 13.21 24.87
CA PRO A 234 -0.65 12.59 23.64
C PRO A 234 -1.41 11.29 23.44
N ARG A 235 -1.96 11.05 22.25
CA ARG A 235 -2.48 9.73 21.89
C ARG A 235 -1.28 8.82 21.66
N PRO A 236 -0.99 7.86 22.56
CA PRO A 236 -0.01 6.83 22.23
C PRO A 236 -0.50 6.08 20.98
N PRO A 237 0.41 5.53 20.16
CA PRO A 237 0.01 4.70 19.02
C PRO A 237 -0.90 3.57 19.50
N GLU A 238 -2.03 3.36 18.83
CA GLU A 238 -2.97 2.25 19.11
C GLU A 238 -2.39 0.87 18.77
N HIS A 239 -1.20 0.88 18.14
CA HIS A 239 -0.43 -0.32 17.90
C HIS A 239 1.07 0.03 17.92
N ILE A 240 1.80 -0.61 18.82
CA ILE A 240 3.24 -0.44 18.98
C ILE A 240 3.92 -1.76 18.61
N GLU A 241 4.78 -1.72 17.59
CA GLU A 241 5.78 -2.76 17.35
C GLU A 241 7.08 -2.34 18.05
N ALA A 242 7.73 -3.25 18.76
CA ALA A 242 9.01 -2.96 19.40
C ALA A 242 9.96 -4.15 19.30
N MET A 243 11.26 -3.84 19.28
CA MET A 243 12.32 -4.81 19.44
C MET A 243 12.92 -4.66 20.84
N ILE A 244 12.97 -5.75 21.59
CA ILE A 244 13.57 -5.78 22.93
C ILE A 244 14.82 -6.65 22.85
N SER A 245 15.97 -6.03 23.03
CA SER A 245 17.24 -6.73 23.19
C SER A 245 17.39 -7.17 24.63
N VAL A 246 17.60 -8.46 24.87
CA VAL A 246 17.64 -9.09 26.18
C VAL A 246 19.03 -9.65 26.42
N LYS A 247 19.61 -9.28 27.56
CA LYS A 247 20.88 -9.80 28.05
C LYS A 247 20.60 -10.84 29.12
N CYS A 248 21.21 -12.00 28.99
CA CYS A 248 21.10 -13.10 29.93
C CYS A 248 22.24 -13.04 30.96
N ASP A 249 22.06 -13.76 32.07
CA ASP A 249 23.17 -14.00 33.01
C ASP A 249 24.22 -14.94 32.39
N SER A 250 25.44 -14.88 32.90
CA SER A 250 26.58 -15.64 32.35
C SER A 250 26.44 -17.17 32.48
N ASN A 251 25.56 -17.64 33.39
CA ASN A 251 25.42 -19.05 33.75
C ASN A 251 24.04 -19.63 33.39
N VAL A 252 23.44 -19.19 32.28
CA VAL A 252 22.15 -19.70 31.81
C VAL A 252 22.23 -20.15 30.36
N TYR A 253 21.49 -21.22 30.04
CA TYR A 253 21.27 -21.60 28.66
C TYR A 253 20.30 -20.62 28.01
N THR A 254 20.77 -19.84 27.04
CA THR A 254 20.00 -18.86 26.26
C THR A 254 18.73 -19.50 25.70
N THR A 255 18.82 -20.70 25.14
CA THR A 255 17.67 -21.44 24.61
C THR A 255 16.57 -21.71 25.65
N ALA A 256 16.91 -21.92 26.92
CA ALA A 256 15.90 -22.08 27.97
C ALA A 256 15.23 -20.75 28.33
N VAL A 257 15.96 -19.64 28.27
CA VAL A 257 15.41 -18.28 28.44
C VAL A 257 14.50 -17.93 27.26
N THR A 258 14.95 -18.15 26.02
CA THR A 258 14.18 -17.98 24.77
C THR A 258 12.83 -18.68 24.83
N ARG A 259 12.79 -19.96 25.22
CA ARG A 259 11.55 -20.75 25.33
C ARG A 259 10.56 -20.21 26.37
N ARG A 260 11.05 -19.57 27.43
CA ARG A 260 10.19 -18.94 28.45
C ARG A 260 9.66 -17.59 27.98
N ILE A 261 10.47 -16.84 27.23
CA ILE A 261 10.05 -15.57 26.65
C ILE A 261 9.01 -15.79 25.54
N SER A 262 9.17 -16.83 24.73
CA SER A 262 8.30 -17.08 23.57
C SER A 262 6.83 -17.35 23.90
N VAL A 263 6.51 -17.66 25.16
CA VAL A 263 5.13 -17.89 25.62
C VAL A 263 4.49 -16.65 26.26
N ILE A 264 5.23 -15.55 26.40
CA ILE A 264 4.71 -14.30 26.97
C ILE A 264 3.73 -13.67 25.97
N HIS A 265 2.57 -13.23 26.47
CA HIS A 265 1.57 -12.54 25.66
C HIS A 265 2.17 -11.29 24.98
N GLY A 266 1.88 -11.09 23.70
CA GLY A 266 2.42 -9.97 22.91
C GLY A 266 3.80 -10.21 22.29
N VAL A 267 4.50 -11.31 22.64
CA VAL A 267 5.72 -11.74 21.93
C VAL A 267 5.36 -12.42 20.62
N LYS A 268 5.98 -11.98 19.52
CA LYS A 268 5.77 -12.55 18.17
C LYS A 268 6.92 -13.43 17.73
N GLU A 269 8.13 -13.01 18.05
CA GLU A 269 9.34 -13.68 17.59
C GLU A 269 10.44 -13.53 18.64
N VAL A 270 11.24 -14.58 18.80
CA VAL A 270 12.39 -14.59 19.70
C VAL A 270 13.55 -15.20 18.92
N MET A 271 14.65 -14.47 18.83
CA MET A 271 15.87 -14.89 18.11
C MET A 271 17.06 -14.83 19.05
N GLU A 272 17.88 -15.88 19.05
CA GLU A 272 19.19 -15.84 19.70
C GLU A 272 20.18 -15.12 18.78
N ILE A 273 21.02 -14.27 19.37
CA ILE A 273 22.02 -13.48 18.66
C ILE A 273 23.38 -13.61 19.34
N SER A 274 24.43 -13.22 18.62
CA SER A 274 25.78 -13.08 19.18
C SER A 274 26.15 -11.60 19.24
N GLY A 275 26.50 -11.10 20.41
CA GLY A 275 26.86 -9.69 20.62
C GLY A 275 26.76 -9.27 22.08
N ASP A 276 26.54 -7.98 22.34
CA ASP A 276 26.37 -7.43 23.70
C ASP A 276 25.09 -7.89 24.40
N TYR A 277 24.12 -8.34 23.60
CA TYR A 277 22.86 -8.96 24.00
C TYR A 277 22.79 -10.35 23.41
N ASP A 278 22.01 -11.23 24.05
CA ASP A 278 21.97 -12.65 23.73
C ASP A 278 20.69 -13.02 22.97
N ILE A 279 19.62 -12.24 23.15
CA ILE A 279 18.30 -12.52 22.57
C ILE A 279 17.70 -11.21 22.04
N ILE A 280 17.07 -11.27 20.87
CA ILE A 280 16.17 -10.23 20.36
C ILE A 280 14.74 -10.75 20.38
N VAL A 281 13.84 -9.93 20.93
CA VAL A 281 12.40 -10.23 21.02
C VAL A 281 11.64 -9.21 20.21
N LYS A 282 10.86 -9.66 19.22
CA LYS A 282 9.88 -8.81 18.54
C LYS A 282 8.55 -8.89 19.28
N VAL A 283 8.01 -7.74 19.68
CA VAL A 283 6.74 -7.64 20.39
C VAL A 283 5.75 -6.72 19.69
N GLU A 284 4.48 -6.98 19.93
CA GLU A 284 3.35 -6.15 19.53
C GLU A 284 2.52 -5.82 20.78
N ALA A 285 2.20 -4.54 20.96
CA ALA A 285 1.34 -4.04 22.02
C ALA A 285 0.27 -3.10 21.44
N ARG A 286 -0.86 -2.98 22.12
CA ARG A 286 -1.95 -2.04 21.80
C ARG A 286 -1.65 -0.62 22.28
N ASP A 287 -0.89 -0.48 23.36
CA ASP A 287 -0.50 0.81 23.89
C ASP A 287 0.82 0.71 24.69
N SER A 288 1.26 1.85 25.22
CA SER A 288 2.48 1.93 26.02
C SER A 288 2.38 1.19 27.35
N ASN A 289 1.17 1.01 27.90
CA ASN A 289 0.97 0.28 29.15
C ASN A 289 1.14 -1.22 28.94
N GLU A 290 0.54 -1.77 27.89
CA GLU A 290 0.72 -3.17 27.52
C GLU A 290 2.16 -3.46 27.15
N LEU A 291 2.84 -2.57 26.41
CA LEU A 291 4.27 -2.72 26.13
C LEU A 291 5.10 -2.82 27.42
N ASN A 292 4.82 -1.95 28.39
CA ASN A 292 5.50 -1.98 29.69
C ASN A 292 5.25 -3.31 30.43
N GLN A 293 4.02 -3.84 30.40
CA GLN A 293 3.71 -5.14 31.01
C GLN A 293 4.47 -6.29 30.34
N ILE A 294 4.63 -6.26 29.01
CA ILE A 294 5.43 -7.24 28.27
C ILE A 294 6.90 -7.15 28.67
N ILE A 295 7.46 -5.94 28.74
CA ILE A 295 8.85 -5.72 29.16
C ILE A 295 9.10 -6.26 30.57
N GLU A 296 8.20 -5.97 31.51
CA GLU A 296 8.31 -6.46 32.89
C GLU A 296 8.15 -7.98 32.97
N SER A 297 7.27 -8.57 32.16
CA SER A 297 7.14 -10.03 32.06
C SER A 297 8.41 -10.68 31.54
N ILE A 298 9.08 -10.06 30.56
CA ILE A 298 10.38 -10.53 30.05
C ILE A 298 11.46 -10.41 31.12
N ARG A 299 11.52 -9.28 31.84
CA ARG A 299 12.48 -9.06 32.94
C ARG A 299 12.29 -10.04 34.10
N ALA A 300 11.06 -10.50 34.34
CA ALA A 300 10.76 -11.49 35.37
C ALA A 300 11.20 -12.93 35.00
N VAL A 301 11.56 -13.20 33.74
CA VAL A 301 12.04 -14.53 33.33
C VAL A 301 13.39 -14.82 33.97
N LYS A 302 13.47 -15.94 34.70
CA LYS A 302 14.72 -16.40 35.33
C LYS A 302 15.86 -16.48 34.32
N GLY A 303 16.95 -15.77 34.60
CA GLY A 303 18.14 -15.72 33.76
C GLY A 303 18.21 -14.51 32.82
N VAL A 304 17.19 -13.64 32.83
CA VAL A 304 17.26 -12.32 32.20
C VAL A 304 17.93 -11.33 33.16
N ARG A 305 19.00 -10.69 32.70
CA ARG A 305 19.78 -9.70 33.45
C ARG A 305 19.30 -8.28 33.19
N SER A 306 19.07 -7.93 31.93
CA SER A 306 18.66 -6.58 31.53
C SER A 306 17.99 -6.59 30.16
N THR A 307 17.19 -5.56 29.90
CA THR A 307 16.55 -5.35 28.60
C THR A 307 16.80 -3.94 28.07
N LEU A 308 16.93 -3.81 26.76
CA LEU A 308 16.95 -2.55 26.02
C LEU A 308 15.82 -2.57 25.00
N THR A 309 14.91 -1.60 25.06
CA THR A 309 13.77 -1.51 24.15
C THR A 309 14.03 -0.47 23.07
N SER A 310 13.89 -0.87 21.81
CA SER A 310 13.87 0.02 20.65
C SER A 310 12.48 0.03 20.05
N LEU A 311 11.81 1.19 20.10
CA LEU A 311 10.48 1.37 19.51
C LEU A 311 10.57 1.34 17.99
N VAL A 312 9.78 0.49 17.37
CA VAL A 312 9.55 0.51 15.93
C VAL A 312 8.23 1.25 15.72
N LEU A 313 8.29 2.58 15.77
CA LEU A 313 7.14 3.41 15.41
C LEU A 313 6.89 3.20 13.92
N LYS A 314 5.86 2.43 13.60
CA LYS A 314 5.30 2.40 12.25
C LYS A 314 4.88 3.84 11.96
N LYS A 315 5.47 4.45 10.93
CA LYS A 315 5.09 5.79 10.47
C LYS A 315 3.58 5.74 10.22
N MET A 316 2.81 6.50 11.01
CA MET A 316 1.37 6.69 10.78
C MET A 316 1.18 7.48 9.48
#